data_AF-A0A7V8FDH8-F1
#
_entry.id   AF-A0A7V8FDH8-F1
#
_cell.length_a   1.000
_cell.length_b   1.000
_cell.length_c   1.000
_cell.angle_alpha   90.00
_cell.angle_beta   90.00
_cell.angle_gamma   90.00
#
_symmetry.space_group_name_H-M   'P 1'
#
loop_
_entity.id
_entity.type
_entity.pdbx_description
1 polymer ?
#
loop_
_entity_poly.entity_id
_entity_poly.type
_entity_poly.pdbx_seq_one_letter_code
_entity_poly.pdbx_strand_id
1 'polypeptide(L)'
;MPVLRRLPLLLALALAAPLSAQAIDFSAQELARANALQQRLLTLDSHLDMPANFGRSGFDITQRHDHNALSQVDLPRMVEGALDGGFWAIYTGQGDRSAAAHLAERDQGQQRLLDIREMLAAHPDRFALALTADDAARIKASGKRVVYISMENVSPLVADPSLLSF
;
A
#
# COMPACT_ATOMS: atom_id res chain seq x y z
N MET A 1 -18.05 11.85 -58.71
CA MET A 1 -16.77 11.68 -57.97
C MET A 1 -16.92 11.59 -56.44
N PRO A 2 -17.90 10.85 -55.85
CA PRO A 2 -18.03 10.74 -54.39
C PRO A 2 -17.03 9.75 -53.75
N VAL A 3 -16.42 8.88 -54.56
CA VAL A 3 -15.51 7.81 -54.09
C VAL A 3 -14.18 8.36 -53.56
N LEU A 4 -13.65 9.45 -54.16
CA LEU A 4 -12.37 10.04 -53.73
C LEU A 4 -12.45 10.78 -52.38
N ARG A 5 -13.64 11.24 -51.94
CA ARG A 5 -13.81 11.96 -50.66
C ARG A 5 -13.85 11.05 -49.43
N ARG A 6 -14.09 9.75 -49.61
CA ARG A 6 -14.16 8.77 -48.50
C ARG A 6 -12.83 8.09 -48.23
N LEU A 7 -11.89 8.14 -49.18
CA LEU A 7 -10.57 7.53 -49.07
C LEU A 7 -9.73 8.04 -47.87
N PRO A 8 -9.63 9.35 -47.57
CA PRO A 8 -8.85 9.82 -46.42
C PRO A 8 -9.50 9.44 -45.08
N LEU A 9 -10.84 9.37 -45.02
CA LEU A 9 -11.56 8.95 -43.81
C LEU A 9 -11.39 7.45 -43.53
N LEU A 10 -11.42 6.61 -44.57
CA LEU A 10 -11.16 5.18 -44.45
C LEU A 10 -9.70 4.89 -44.07
N LEU A 11 -8.76 5.69 -44.57
CA LEU A 11 -7.33 5.57 -44.21
C LEU A 11 -7.09 5.99 -42.75
N ALA A 12 -7.74 7.07 -42.28
CA ALA A 12 -7.67 7.50 -40.89
C ALA A 12 -8.28 6.48 -39.90
N LEU A 13 -9.39 5.82 -40.28
CA LEU A 13 -9.98 4.73 -39.50
C LEU A 13 -9.11 3.46 -39.50
N ALA A 14 -8.38 3.18 -40.58
CA ALA A 14 -7.45 2.05 -40.65
C ALA A 14 -6.18 2.27 -39.80
N LEU A 15 -5.70 3.52 -39.69
CA LEU A 15 -4.57 3.91 -38.83
C LEU A 15 -4.96 4.06 -37.35
N ALA A 16 -6.25 4.19 -37.03
CA ALA A 16 -6.79 4.20 -35.67
C ALA A 16 -7.13 2.81 -35.13
N ALA A 17 -6.84 1.73 -35.89
CA ALA A 17 -6.85 0.39 -35.33
C ALA A 17 -5.84 0.39 -34.18
N PRO A 18 -6.27 0.15 -32.92
CA PRO A 18 -5.32 0.07 -31.83
C PRO A 18 -4.32 -1.02 -32.22
N LEU A 19 -3.03 -0.68 -32.25
CA LEU A 19 -2.03 -1.71 -32.05
C LEU A 19 -2.42 -2.33 -30.72
N SER A 20 -3.07 -3.49 -30.78
CA SER A 20 -3.28 -4.32 -29.61
C SER A 20 -1.89 -4.57 -29.09
N ALA A 21 -1.48 -3.81 -28.08
CA ALA A 21 -0.36 -4.17 -27.25
C ALA A 21 -0.74 -5.55 -26.74
N GLN A 22 -0.17 -6.59 -27.34
CA GLN A 22 -0.34 -7.93 -26.83
C GLN A 22 0.23 -7.87 -25.43
N ALA A 23 -0.65 -8.02 -24.43
CA ALA A 23 -0.19 -8.23 -23.08
C ALA A 23 0.79 -9.41 -23.14
N ILE A 24 1.95 -9.23 -22.54
CA ILE A 24 2.90 -10.34 -22.42
C ILE A 24 2.22 -11.36 -21.52
N ASP A 25 1.76 -12.46 -22.09
CA ASP A 25 1.25 -13.60 -21.35
C ASP A 25 2.45 -14.41 -20.85
N PHE A 26 2.54 -14.58 -19.53
CA PHE A 26 3.55 -15.44 -18.93
C PHE A 26 3.05 -16.89 -18.93
N SER A 27 3.92 -17.82 -19.32
CA SER A 27 3.64 -19.25 -19.20
C SER A 27 3.47 -19.65 -17.73
N ALA A 28 2.75 -20.75 -17.48
CA ALA A 28 2.61 -21.30 -16.13
C ALA A 28 3.96 -21.61 -15.46
N GLN A 29 4.98 -21.96 -16.24
CA GLN A 29 6.34 -22.21 -15.75
C GLN A 29 7.04 -20.91 -15.32
N GLU A 30 6.89 -19.83 -16.08
CA GLU A 30 7.44 -18.52 -15.72
C GLU A 30 6.79 -17.99 -14.45
N LEU A 31 5.46 -18.09 -14.33
CA LEU A 31 4.72 -17.71 -13.13
C LEU A 31 5.14 -18.54 -11.91
N ALA A 32 5.27 -19.87 -12.06
CA ALA A 32 5.73 -20.73 -10.97
C ALA A 32 7.15 -20.37 -10.52
N ARG A 33 8.05 -20.05 -11.47
CA ARG A 33 9.41 -19.60 -11.17
C ARG A 33 9.43 -18.25 -10.45
N ALA A 34 8.61 -17.29 -10.91
CA ALA A 34 8.48 -15.97 -10.29
C ALA A 34 7.96 -16.09 -8.85
N ASN A 35 6.89 -16.86 -8.63
CA ASN A 35 6.32 -17.09 -7.31
C ASN A 35 7.33 -17.74 -6.34
N ALA A 36 8.04 -18.78 -6.80
CA ALA A 36 9.05 -19.45 -5.97
C ALA A 36 10.23 -18.52 -5.62
N LEU A 37 10.61 -17.61 -6.53
CA LEU A 37 11.61 -16.59 -6.25
C LEU A 37 11.08 -15.56 -5.24
N GLN A 38 9.88 -15.03 -5.46
CA GLN A 38 9.29 -14.01 -4.60
C GLN A 38 9.11 -14.48 -3.16
N GLN A 39 8.66 -15.73 -2.95
CA GLN A 39 8.55 -16.32 -1.61
C GLN A 39 9.89 -16.35 -0.85
N ARG A 40 11.02 -16.45 -1.56
CA ARG A 40 12.37 -16.46 -0.97
C ARG A 40 12.91 -15.06 -0.69
N LEU A 41 12.47 -14.04 -1.42
CA LEU A 41 13.01 -12.69 -1.36
C LEU A 41 12.38 -11.84 -0.24
N LEU A 42 13.18 -10.95 0.33
CA LEU A 42 12.76 -9.72 1.03
C LEU A 42 11.74 -8.87 0.27
N THR A 43 10.40 -9.05 0.38
CA THR A 43 9.45 -8.16 -0.30
C THR A 43 8.84 -7.14 0.65
N LEU A 44 9.15 -5.86 0.41
CA LEU A 44 8.63 -4.74 1.17
C LEU A 44 7.99 -3.74 0.22
N ASP A 45 6.84 -3.21 0.61
CA ASP A 45 6.26 -2.03 -0.02
C ASP A 45 6.72 -0.78 0.74
N SER A 46 7.21 0.23 0.03
CA SER A 46 7.67 1.49 0.63
C SER A 46 6.53 2.39 1.13
N HIS A 47 5.28 2.07 0.83
CA HIS A 47 4.14 2.90 1.19
C HIS A 47 2.81 2.13 1.25
N LEU A 48 2.35 1.86 2.47
CA LEU A 48 1.07 1.20 2.74
C LEU A 48 0.13 2.15 3.50
N ASP A 49 -0.87 2.68 2.78
CA ASP A 49 -1.94 3.53 3.34
C ASP A 49 -3.02 2.77 4.13
N MET A 50 -2.89 1.44 4.18
CA MET A 50 -3.85 0.56 4.83
C MET A 50 -4.25 1.00 6.25
N PRO A 51 -3.36 1.55 7.11
CA PRO A 51 -3.73 2.06 8.43
C PRO A 51 -4.93 3.02 8.45
N ALA A 52 -5.25 3.71 7.34
CA ALA A 52 -6.46 4.51 7.20
C ALA A 52 -7.78 3.74 7.35
N ASN A 53 -7.73 2.40 7.34
CA ASN A 53 -8.89 1.52 7.43
C ASN A 53 -9.16 0.99 8.84
N PHE A 54 -8.24 1.09 9.81
CA PHE A 54 -8.39 0.44 11.13
C PHE A 54 -9.64 0.87 11.91
N GLY A 55 -10.04 2.14 11.79
CA GLY A 55 -11.26 2.66 12.42
C GLY A 55 -12.56 2.42 11.62
N ARG A 56 -12.49 1.79 10.44
CA ARG A 56 -13.68 1.58 9.60
C ARG A 56 -14.49 0.38 10.10
N SER A 57 -15.80 0.58 10.23
CA SER A 57 -16.72 -0.51 10.57
C SER A 57 -16.60 -1.67 9.57
N GLY A 58 -16.45 -2.89 10.10
CA GLY A 58 -16.31 -4.11 9.30
C GLY A 58 -14.92 -4.37 8.73
N PHE A 59 -13.93 -3.51 9.00
CA PHE A 59 -12.54 -3.79 8.62
C PHE A 59 -11.84 -4.68 9.67
N ASP A 60 -11.18 -5.73 9.20
CA ASP A 60 -10.32 -6.61 10.00
C ASP A 60 -9.12 -6.99 9.14
N ILE A 61 -7.91 -6.63 9.57
CA ILE A 61 -6.66 -6.89 8.84
C ILE A 61 -6.40 -8.38 8.61
N THR A 62 -6.98 -9.24 9.46
CA THR A 62 -6.81 -10.70 9.37
C THR A 62 -7.78 -11.36 8.40
N GLN A 63 -8.78 -10.63 7.91
CA GLN A 63 -9.79 -11.12 6.98
C GLN A 63 -9.53 -10.62 5.56
N ARG A 64 -9.99 -11.39 4.57
CA ARG A 64 -9.89 -11.04 3.15
C ARG A 64 -10.95 -9.99 2.79
N HIS A 65 -10.52 -8.92 2.14
CA HIS A 65 -11.38 -7.85 1.61
C HIS A 65 -11.39 -7.88 0.08
N ASP A 66 -12.27 -8.69 -0.49
CA ASP A 66 -12.37 -8.86 -1.94
C ASP A 66 -12.77 -7.59 -2.68
N HIS A 67 -12.35 -7.51 -3.95
CA HIS A 67 -12.64 -6.40 -4.86
C HIS A 67 -12.21 -5.02 -4.34
N ASN A 68 -11.29 -4.98 -3.37
CA ASN A 68 -10.83 -3.77 -2.71
C ASN A 68 -11.96 -2.96 -2.05
N ALA A 69 -13.01 -3.64 -1.57
CA ALA A 69 -14.18 -3.00 -0.99
C ALA A 69 -13.84 -2.05 0.18
N LEU A 70 -12.89 -2.46 1.03
CA LEU A 70 -12.41 -1.67 2.16
C LEU A 70 -10.92 -1.37 2.09
N SER A 71 -10.11 -2.32 1.60
CA SER A 71 -8.66 -2.24 1.57
C SER A 71 -8.09 -2.99 0.37
N GLN A 72 -6.89 -2.62 -0.07
CA GLN A 72 -6.08 -3.39 -1.03
C GLN A 72 -5.09 -4.33 -0.33
N VAL A 73 -4.93 -4.17 0.99
CA VAL A 73 -3.95 -4.89 1.82
C VAL A 73 -4.68 -5.54 2.99
N ASP A 74 -4.53 -6.86 3.10
CA ASP A 74 -4.90 -7.65 4.26
C ASP A 74 -4.00 -8.88 4.40
N LEU A 75 -3.98 -9.50 5.57
CA LEU A 75 -3.08 -10.60 5.87
C LEU A 75 -3.22 -11.77 4.88
N PRO A 76 -4.43 -12.25 4.50
CA PRO A 76 -4.56 -13.29 3.49
C PRO A 76 -3.90 -12.91 2.16
N ARG A 77 -4.15 -11.71 1.64
CA ARG A 77 -3.55 -11.27 0.37
C ARG A 77 -2.06 -10.96 0.49
N MET A 78 -1.57 -10.52 1.65
CA MET A 78 -0.14 -10.41 1.92
C MET A 78 0.55 -11.78 1.85
N VAL A 79 -0.07 -12.82 2.40
CA VAL A 79 0.45 -14.20 2.32
C VAL A 79 0.45 -14.70 0.88
N GLU A 80 -0.68 -14.59 0.19
CA GLU A 80 -0.84 -15.09 -1.18
C GLU A 80 0.08 -14.36 -2.17
N GLY A 81 0.17 -13.03 -2.05
CA GLY A 81 1.01 -12.19 -2.89
C GLY A 81 2.47 -12.17 -2.45
N ALA A 82 2.87 -12.98 -1.46
CA ALA A 82 4.21 -13.00 -0.89
C ALA A 82 4.74 -11.57 -0.61
N LEU A 83 3.94 -10.75 0.07
CA LEU A 83 4.31 -9.44 0.60
C LEU A 83 4.68 -9.61 2.07
N ASP A 84 5.97 -9.49 2.39
CA ASP A 84 6.45 -9.71 3.75
C ASP A 84 6.19 -8.51 4.68
N GLY A 85 5.86 -7.33 4.15
CA GLY A 85 5.53 -6.16 4.94
C GLY A 85 5.83 -4.87 4.22
N GLY A 86 6.08 -3.80 4.98
CA GLY A 86 6.35 -2.50 4.38
C GLY A 86 6.34 -1.36 5.37
N PHE A 87 6.12 -0.16 4.85
CA PHE A 87 6.04 1.09 5.60
C PHE A 87 4.60 1.55 5.72
N TRP A 88 4.08 1.54 6.94
CA TRP A 88 2.67 1.74 7.28
C TRP A 88 2.48 3.21 7.60
N ALA A 89 1.73 3.89 6.75
CA ALA A 89 1.73 5.35 6.70
C ALA A 89 0.84 5.98 7.79
N ILE A 90 1.44 6.89 8.54
CA ILE A 90 0.74 7.99 9.21
C ILE A 90 0.52 9.08 8.16
N TYR A 91 -0.56 8.93 7.39
CA TYR A 91 -0.97 9.90 6.38
C TYR A 91 -1.82 11.02 6.97
N THR A 92 -1.49 12.26 6.59
CA THR A 92 -2.33 13.44 6.84
C THR A 92 -2.57 14.19 5.54
N GLY A 93 -3.84 14.41 5.17
CA GLY A 93 -4.18 15.22 4.00
C GLY A 93 -3.80 16.69 4.18
N GLN A 94 -3.52 17.40 3.09
CA GLN A 94 -3.24 18.83 3.17
C GLN A 94 -4.51 19.62 3.50
N GLY A 95 -4.51 20.33 4.63
CA GLY A 95 -5.57 21.23 5.07
C GLY A 95 -5.19 22.71 5.01
N ASP A 96 -6.00 23.54 5.68
CA ASP A 96 -5.61 24.92 5.99
C ASP A 96 -4.46 24.95 7.02
N ARG A 97 -3.74 26.07 7.09
CA ARG A 97 -2.52 26.19 7.91
C ARG A 97 -2.74 27.00 9.18
N SER A 98 -3.96 26.99 9.70
CA SER A 98 -4.27 27.63 10.97
C SER A 98 -3.68 26.84 12.14
N ALA A 99 -3.45 27.51 13.27
CA ALA A 99 -3.01 26.83 14.49
C ALA A 99 -4.01 25.75 14.94
N ALA A 100 -5.32 25.97 14.73
CA ALA A 100 -6.35 24.99 15.05
C ALA A 100 -6.28 23.75 14.14
N ALA A 101 -6.04 23.93 12.83
CA ALA A 101 -5.84 22.82 11.91
C ALA A 101 -4.62 21.98 12.30
N HIS A 102 -3.49 22.62 12.63
CA HIS A 102 -2.29 21.90 13.05
C HIS A 102 -2.47 21.09 14.34
N LEU A 103 -3.30 21.57 15.29
CA LEU A 103 -3.65 20.79 16.48
C LEU A 103 -4.55 19.59 16.14
N ALA A 104 -5.52 19.76 15.25
CA ALA A 104 -6.37 18.64 14.80
C ALA A 104 -5.56 17.60 14.01
N GLU A 105 -4.64 18.04 13.15
CA GLU A 105 -3.72 17.19 12.39
C GLU A 105 -2.77 16.42 13.32
N ARG A 106 -2.26 17.07 14.38
CA ARG A 106 -1.50 16.40 15.44
C ARG A 106 -2.30 15.25 16.04
N ASP A 107 -3.52 15.51 16.48
CA ASP A 107 -4.36 14.52 17.16
C ASP A 107 -4.69 13.35 16.22
N GLN A 108 -4.97 13.62 14.94
CA GLN A 108 -5.19 12.59 13.92
C GLN A 108 -3.93 11.76 13.65
N GLY A 109 -2.76 12.39 13.54
CA GLY A 109 -1.48 11.69 13.36
C GLY A 109 -1.15 10.77 14.54
N GLN A 110 -1.39 11.23 15.76
CA GLN A 110 -1.23 10.42 16.98
C GLN A 110 -2.23 9.28 17.05
N GLN A 111 -3.50 9.52 16.72
CA GLN A 111 -4.50 8.45 16.65
C GLN A 111 -4.08 7.36 15.65
N ARG A 112 -3.59 7.76 14.47
CA ARG A 112 -3.12 6.80 13.46
C ARG A 112 -1.93 5.98 13.94
N LEU A 113 -0.98 6.60 14.66
CA LEU A 113 0.12 5.88 15.28
C LEU A 113 -0.40 4.86 16.31
N LEU A 114 -1.37 5.25 17.14
CA LEU A 114 -2.01 4.35 18.10
C LEU A 114 -2.69 3.17 17.39
N ASP A 115 -3.46 3.41 16.33
CA ASP A 115 -4.13 2.33 15.58
C ASP A 115 -3.12 1.28 15.07
N ILE A 116 -1.96 1.72 14.56
CA ILE A 116 -0.89 0.81 14.11
C ILE A 116 -0.32 0.01 15.29
N ARG A 117 -0.09 0.66 16.43
CA ARG A 117 0.45 0.02 17.64
C ARG A 117 -0.55 -0.97 18.26
N GLU A 118 -1.84 -0.65 18.24
CA GLU A 118 -2.91 -1.52 18.68
C GLU A 118 -3.04 -2.75 17.78
N MET A 119 -2.97 -2.60 16.46
CA MET A 119 -2.94 -3.73 15.52
C MET A 119 -1.76 -4.67 15.80
N LEU A 120 -0.56 -4.10 16.01
CA LEU A 120 0.64 -4.87 16.38
C LEU A 120 0.44 -5.64 17.70
N ALA A 121 -0.19 -5.01 18.69
CA ALA A 121 -0.47 -5.61 19.99
C ALA A 121 -1.56 -6.70 19.94
N ALA A 122 -2.56 -6.53 19.07
CA ALA A 122 -3.66 -7.48 18.87
C ALA A 122 -3.22 -8.74 18.09
N HIS A 123 -2.19 -8.63 17.26
CA HIS A 123 -1.74 -9.71 16.36
C HIS A 123 -0.23 -9.98 16.45
N PRO A 124 0.34 -10.22 17.64
CA PRO A 124 1.79 -10.33 17.84
C PRO A 124 2.39 -11.60 17.22
N ASP A 125 1.56 -12.59 16.89
CA ASP A 125 1.92 -13.81 16.18
C ASP A 125 1.88 -13.66 14.66
N ARG A 126 1.37 -12.54 14.14
CA ARG A 126 1.25 -12.27 12.69
C ARG A 126 2.05 -11.06 12.23
N PHE A 127 2.18 -10.02 13.04
CA PHE A 127 2.87 -8.77 12.70
C PHE A 127 3.96 -8.46 13.73
N ALA A 128 4.99 -7.72 13.31
CA ALA A 128 6.01 -7.21 14.21
C ALA A 128 6.57 -5.87 13.72
N LEU A 129 6.86 -4.99 14.68
CA LEU A 129 7.51 -3.71 14.42
C LEU A 129 8.98 -3.92 14.04
N ALA A 130 9.40 -3.23 12.98
CA ALA A 130 10.79 -3.13 12.57
C ALA A 130 11.29 -1.68 12.77
N LEU A 131 12.49 -1.55 13.32
CA LEU A 131 13.17 -0.27 13.56
C LEU A 131 14.51 -0.17 12.82
N THR A 132 15.07 -1.32 12.42
CA THR A 132 16.32 -1.43 11.66
C THR A 132 16.10 -2.30 10.44
N ALA A 133 17.04 -2.28 9.48
CA ALA A 133 16.99 -3.15 8.31
C ALA A 133 17.05 -4.64 8.69
N ASP A 134 17.84 -5.01 9.69
CA ASP A 134 18.01 -6.40 10.14
C ASP A 134 16.72 -6.97 10.75
N ASP A 135 15.86 -6.11 11.30
CA ASP A 135 14.58 -6.52 11.85
C ASP A 135 13.67 -7.13 10.76
N ALA A 136 13.65 -6.59 9.55
CA ALA A 136 12.81 -7.09 8.47
C ALA A 136 13.13 -8.55 8.13
N ALA A 137 14.43 -8.87 7.96
CA ALA A 137 14.87 -10.23 7.69
C ALA A 137 14.53 -11.18 8.84
N ARG A 138 14.76 -10.76 10.09
CA ARG A 138 14.42 -11.57 11.29
C ARG A 138 12.92 -11.81 11.41
N ILE A 139 12.10 -10.79 11.19
CA ILE A 139 10.64 -10.85 11.27
C ILE A 139 10.09 -11.78 10.20
N LYS A 140 10.54 -11.65 8.94
CA LYS A 140 10.19 -12.58 7.87
C LYS A 140 10.55 -14.02 8.24
N ALA A 141 11.76 -14.25 8.73
CA ALA A 141 12.22 -15.58 9.12
C ALA A 141 11.35 -16.20 10.23
N SER A 142 10.71 -15.38 11.06
CA SER A 142 9.74 -15.82 12.07
C SER A 142 8.32 -16.06 11.54
N GLY A 143 8.09 -15.89 10.23
CA GLY A 143 6.80 -16.09 9.57
C GLY A 143 5.83 -14.91 9.70
N LYS A 144 6.27 -13.78 10.28
CA LYS A 144 5.45 -12.59 10.54
C LYS A 144 5.56 -11.57 9.42
N ARG A 145 4.72 -10.53 9.47
CA ARG A 145 4.76 -9.38 8.57
C ARG A 145 5.46 -8.19 9.20
N VAL A 146 6.32 -7.56 8.41
CA VAL A 146 7.16 -6.43 8.77
C VAL A 146 6.33 -5.16 8.77
N VAL A 147 6.38 -4.43 9.88
CA VAL A 147 5.76 -3.13 10.03
C VAL A 147 6.85 -2.12 10.34
N TYR A 148 7.29 -1.38 9.33
CA TYR A 148 7.91 -0.08 9.56
C TYR A 148 6.80 0.97 9.67
N ILE A 149 7.01 2.01 10.44
CA ILE A 149 6.09 3.15 10.52
C ILE A 149 6.69 4.29 9.71
N SER A 150 5.92 4.85 8.78
CA SER A 150 6.29 6.04 8.01
C SER A 150 5.31 7.18 8.30
N MET A 151 5.70 8.39 7.92
CA MET A 151 4.83 9.57 7.98
C MET A 151 4.75 10.19 6.60
N GLU A 152 3.54 10.39 6.11
CA GLU A 152 3.26 11.14 4.88
C GLU A 152 2.55 12.43 5.26
N ASN A 153 3.16 13.55 4.88
CA ASN A 153 2.86 14.90 5.33
C ASN A 153 3.14 15.11 6.83
N VAL A 154 4.13 15.97 7.12
CA VAL A 154 4.59 16.27 8.48
C VAL A 154 3.79 17.38 9.18
N SER A 155 2.65 17.80 8.62
CA SER A 155 1.76 18.79 9.24
C SER A 155 1.42 18.52 10.72
N PRO A 156 1.21 17.26 11.17
CA PRO A 156 1.00 16.93 12.59
C PRO A 156 2.09 17.40 13.56
N LEU A 157 3.30 17.69 13.05
CA LEU A 157 4.47 18.07 13.83
C LEU A 157 4.73 19.59 13.80
N VAL A 158 3.97 20.37 13.02
CA VAL A 158 4.25 21.80 12.81
C VAL A 158 4.12 22.60 14.10
N ALA A 159 3.10 22.32 14.91
CA ALA A 159 2.87 23.02 16.17
C ALA A 159 3.89 22.62 17.26
N ASP A 160 4.41 21.40 17.19
CA ASP A 160 5.37 20.87 18.15
C ASP A 160 6.29 19.80 17.51
N PRO A 161 7.47 20.19 17.00
CA PRO A 161 8.42 19.25 16.42
C PRO A 161 9.03 18.26 17.42
N SER A 162 8.89 18.49 18.75
CA SER A 162 9.43 17.58 19.76
C SER A 162 8.77 16.20 19.72
N LEU A 163 7.57 16.12 19.15
CA LEU A 163 6.82 14.88 18.91
C LEU A 163 7.54 13.89 17.99
N LEU A 164 8.57 14.30 17.25
CA LEU A 164 9.43 13.38 16.48
C LEU A 164 10.21 12.39 17.35
N SER A 165 10.40 12.71 18.63
CA SER A 165 11.17 11.88 19.56
C SER A 165 10.33 10.90 20.37
N PHE A 166 9.01 10.86 20.12
CA PHE A 166 8.04 10.03 20.83
C PHE A 166 7.62 8.83 19.98
#